data_AF-A0A023FV14-F1
#
_entry.id   AF-A0A023FV14-F1
#
_cell.length_a   1.000
_cell.length_b   1.000
_cell.length_c   1.000
_cell.angle_alpha   90.00
_cell.angle_beta   90.00
_cell.angle_gamma   90.00
#
_symmetry.space_group_name_H-M   'P 1'
#
loop_
_entity.id
_entity.type
_entity.pdbx_description
1 polymer ?
#
loop_
_entity_poly.entity_id
_entity_poly.type
_entity_poly.pdbx_seq_one_letter_code
_entity_poly.pdbx_strand_id
1 'polypeptide(L)'
;MPSMMFIQDNNTRLSVLSAQPLGTTSLYTGMVDIFLDRRLNQDDKRGLQQGVLDNLRTPSQFRILVEKFTAESQRETPVINHPSLLAHQASLSMLHPLFTLIHSRPQRMSDPPLKSSFTPLGGPLPCDLHLMNLRTLALPHSPTAGSKPESSWTPSNTTAMFLHRLPHDCRLRSYAMRCTLQTDSVATLADMFPDYFGPSVEETTLSLLRTISSTSTKTSHLSLPPPAEIAAYKLQRR
;
A
#
# COMPACT_ATOMS: atom_id res chain seq x y z
N MET A 1 6.02 14.48 -8.39
CA MET A 1 6.41 13.49 -7.38
C MET A 1 5.19 13.07 -6.57
N PRO A 2 4.51 11.96 -6.90
CA PRO A 2 3.36 11.50 -6.13
C PRO A 2 3.73 11.02 -4.72
N SER A 3 4.85 10.29 -4.59
CA SER A 3 5.33 9.77 -3.30
C SER A 3 6.85 9.75 -3.16
N MET A 4 7.61 9.72 -4.27
CA MET A 4 9.07 9.68 -4.19
C MET A 4 9.77 10.16 -5.47
N MET A 5 11.00 10.64 -5.28
CA MET A 5 11.98 10.94 -6.32
C MET A 5 13.36 10.54 -5.80
N PHE A 6 14.25 10.10 -6.67
CA PHE A 6 15.65 9.93 -6.31
C PHE A 6 16.58 10.38 -7.43
N ILE A 7 17.80 10.74 -7.04
CA ILE A 7 18.94 10.94 -7.92
C ILE A 7 20.07 10.04 -7.45
N GLN A 8 20.96 9.64 -8.35
CA GLN A 8 22.04 8.72 -8.00
C GLN A 8 23.28 8.95 -8.85
N ASP A 9 24.43 8.59 -8.29
CA ASP A 9 25.68 8.38 -9.01
C ASP A 9 26.08 6.89 -8.92
N ASN A 10 27.33 6.56 -9.27
CA ASN A 10 27.81 5.18 -9.26
C ASN A 10 27.93 4.57 -7.84
N ASN A 11 27.94 5.39 -6.79
CA ASN A 11 28.22 4.96 -5.42
C ASN A 11 27.07 5.25 -4.45
N THR A 12 26.26 6.28 -4.71
CA THR A 12 25.30 6.83 -3.76
C THR A 12 23.98 7.15 -4.46
N ARG A 13 22.87 6.90 -3.75
CA ARG A 13 21.54 7.35 -4.10
C ARG A 13 21.00 8.28 -3.02
N LEU A 14 20.47 9.42 -3.45
CA LEU A 14 19.67 10.34 -2.63
C LEU A 14 18.21 10.18 -3.01
N SER A 15 17.39 9.66 -2.10
CA SER A 15 15.94 9.52 -2.28
C SER A 15 15.20 10.51 -1.39
N VAL A 16 14.26 11.25 -1.96
CA VAL A 16 13.30 12.06 -1.20
C VAL A 16 11.93 11.41 -1.32
N LEU A 17 11.36 11.07 -0.18
CA LEU A 17 10.03 10.49 -0.03
C LEU A 17 9.09 11.57 0.48
N SER A 18 7.83 11.54 0.02
CA SER A 18 6.80 12.53 0.35
C SER A 18 5.50 11.82 0.74
N ALA A 19 4.83 12.36 1.77
CA ALA A 19 3.50 11.90 2.15
C ALA A 19 2.38 12.54 1.30
N GLN A 20 2.74 13.51 0.44
CA GLN A 20 1.81 14.27 -0.39
C GLN A 20 2.35 14.44 -1.83
N PRO A 21 1.47 14.51 -2.85
CA PRO A 21 1.90 14.74 -4.23
C PRO A 21 2.33 16.18 -4.44
N LEU A 22 3.57 16.39 -4.90
CA LEU A 22 4.12 17.72 -5.17
C LEU A 22 4.87 17.77 -6.52
N GLY A 23 5.01 18.98 -7.07
CA GLY A 23 5.92 19.23 -8.19
C GLY A 23 7.36 19.00 -7.75
N THR A 24 8.17 18.40 -8.62
CA THR A 24 9.60 18.18 -8.33
C THR A 24 10.41 18.31 -9.61
N THR A 25 11.68 18.68 -9.48
CA THR A 25 12.64 18.70 -10.60
C THR A 25 14.07 18.50 -10.10
N SER A 26 15.00 18.23 -11.01
CA SER A 26 16.44 18.15 -10.78
C SER A 26 17.13 18.93 -11.90
N LEU A 27 17.12 20.26 -11.80
CA LEU A 27 17.65 21.14 -12.86
C LEU A 27 19.19 21.13 -12.92
N TYR A 28 19.84 20.84 -11.79
CA TYR A 28 21.29 20.76 -11.69
C TYR A 28 21.72 19.40 -11.16
N THR A 29 22.88 18.93 -11.60
CA THR A 29 23.47 17.67 -11.12
C THR A 29 23.62 17.72 -9.60
N GLY A 30 23.06 16.72 -8.92
CA GLY A 30 23.11 16.63 -7.45
C GLY A 30 22.04 17.43 -6.71
N MET A 31 21.10 18.08 -7.41
CA MET A 31 20.07 18.92 -6.82
C MET A 31 18.67 18.35 -7.03
N VAL A 32 17.83 18.41 -5.99
CA VAL A 32 16.41 18.08 -6.06
C VAL A 32 15.62 19.27 -5.53
N ASP A 33 14.79 19.85 -6.40
CA ASP A 33 13.89 20.95 -6.05
C ASP A 33 12.46 20.44 -5.91
N ILE A 34 11.80 20.79 -4.81
CA ILE A 34 10.43 20.40 -4.51
C ILE A 34 9.60 21.67 -4.32
N PHE A 35 8.52 21.79 -5.10
CA PHE A 35 7.59 22.90 -5.00
C PHE A 35 6.64 22.64 -3.82
N LEU A 36 6.67 23.48 -2.79
CA LEU A 36 5.91 23.27 -1.55
C LEU A 36 4.50 23.87 -1.60
N ASP A 37 4.35 25.05 -2.21
CA ASP A 37 3.07 25.73 -2.40
C ASP A 37 3.21 26.75 -3.55
N ARG A 38 2.09 27.24 -4.08
CA ARG A 38 2.05 28.31 -5.09
C ARG A 38 0.95 29.31 -4.75
N ARG A 39 1.27 30.60 -4.94
CA ARG A 39 0.30 31.69 -4.87
C ARG A 39 0.36 32.48 -6.18
N LEU A 40 -0.77 32.66 -6.84
CA LEU A 40 -0.87 33.30 -8.15
C LEU A 40 -2.05 34.27 -8.17
N ASN A 41 -1.81 35.51 -8.54
CA ASN A 41 -2.84 36.57 -8.62
C ASN A 41 -3.62 36.58 -9.94
N GLN A 42 -3.26 35.73 -10.89
CA GLN A 42 -3.78 35.72 -12.25
C GLN A 42 -4.33 34.34 -12.63
N ASP A 43 -5.41 34.35 -13.40
CA ASP A 43 -5.98 33.16 -14.04
C ASP A 43 -5.09 32.70 -15.21
N ASP A 44 -5.07 31.39 -15.47
CA ASP A 44 -4.28 30.78 -16.54
C ASP A 44 -5.07 30.55 -17.85
N LYS A 45 -6.30 31.06 -17.93
CA LYS A 45 -7.22 30.95 -19.08
C LYS A 45 -7.55 29.51 -19.45
N ARG A 46 -7.63 28.61 -18.46
CA ARG A 46 -8.10 27.22 -18.62
C ARG A 46 -9.51 26.95 -18.08
N GLY A 47 -10.24 28.02 -17.75
CA GLY A 47 -11.67 27.96 -17.42
C GLY A 47 -12.00 28.13 -15.93
N LEU A 48 -10.99 28.12 -15.05
CA LEU A 48 -11.18 28.33 -13.60
C LEU A 48 -11.55 29.77 -13.27
N GLN A 49 -11.07 30.76 -14.06
CA GLN A 49 -11.41 32.18 -13.97
C GLN A 49 -11.04 32.83 -12.63
N GLN A 50 -9.98 32.37 -11.99
CA GLN A 50 -9.43 32.96 -10.77
C GLN A 50 -7.95 32.58 -10.60
N GLY A 51 -7.23 33.37 -9.82
CA GLY A 51 -5.90 33.00 -9.32
C GLY A 51 -5.98 31.96 -8.19
N VAL A 52 -4.82 31.64 -7.61
CA VAL A 52 -4.69 30.81 -6.39
C VAL A 52 -4.25 31.74 -5.26
N LEU A 53 -5.20 32.21 -4.45
CA LEU A 53 -4.98 33.22 -3.39
C LEU A 53 -5.51 32.79 -2.02
N ASP A 54 -6.02 31.58 -1.92
CA ASP A 54 -6.66 30.95 -0.77
C ASP A 54 -5.71 29.99 -0.01
N ASN A 55 -4.40 30.23 -0.09
CA ASN A 55 -3.39 29.43 0.58
C ASN A 55 -3.65 29.34 2.09
N LEU A 56 -3.67 28.11 2.61
CA LEU A 56 -3.67 27.81 4.04
C LEU A 56 -2.39 27.08 4.39
N ARG A 57 -1.93 27.25 5.64
CA ARG A 57 -0.74 26.55 6.13
C ARG A 57 -0.96 25.05 6.07
N THR A 58 -0.28 24.40 5.13
CA THR A 58 -0.39 22.96 4.88
C THR A 58 0.97 22.31 5.15
N PRO A 59 1.15 21.60 6.27
CA PRO A 59 2.44 21.01 6.60
C PRO A 59 2.76 19.88 5.61
N SER A 60 3.91 20.00 4.94
CA SER A 60 4.43 18.96 4.06
C SER A 60 5.36 18.03 4.85
N GLN A 61 5.18 16.71 4.69
CA GLN A 61 6.00 15.71 5.35
C GLN A 61 6.89 15.00 4.33
N PHE A 62 8.17 14.87 4.67
CA PHE A 62 9.18 14.22 3.85
C PHE A 62 10.07 13.30 4.67
N ARG A 63 10.72 12.35 3.98
CA ARG A 63 11.88 11.61 4.49
C ARG A 63 12.98 11.63 3.44
N ILE A 64 14.21 11.88 3.89
CA ILE A 64 15.39 11.90 3.03
C ILE A 64 16.23 10.67 3.36
N LEU A 65 16.57 9.89 2.35
CA LEU A 65 17.39 8.69 2.46
C LEU A 65 18.64 8.85 1.61
N VAL A 66 19.79 8.55 2.20
CA VAL A 66 21.07 8.48 1.50
C VAL A 66 21.58 7.05 1.62
N GLU A 67 21.68 6.37 0.48
CA GLU A 67 21.99 4.95 0.40
C GLU A 67 23.24 4.74 -0.46
N LYS A 68 24.05 3.72 -0.14
CA LYS A 68 25.23 3.37 -0.92
C LYS A 68 24.99 2.08 -1.71
N PHE A 69 25.45 2.06 -2.96
CA PHE A 69 25.48 0.84 -3.76
C PHE A 69 26.50 -0.15 -3.22
N THR A 70 26.25 -1.45 -3.41
CA THR A 70 27.25 -2.47 -3.11
C THR A 70 28.37 -2.43 -4.15
N ALA A 71 29.62 -2.66 -3.75
CA ALA A 71 30.77 -2.57 -4.65
C ALA A 71 30.67 -3.51 -5.87
N GLU A 72 30.00 -4.66 -5.72
CA GLU A 72 29.78 -5.64 -6.78
C GLU A 72 28.78 -5.15 -7.85
N SER A 73 27.91 -4.21 -7.50
CA SER A 73 26.77 -3.79 -8.31
C SER A 73 27.03 -2.58 -9.22
N GLN A 74 28.21 -1.99 -9.15
CA GLN A 74 28.58 -0.79 -9.93
C GLN A 74 28.79 -1.05 -11.42
N ARG A 75 28.69 -2.32 -11.87
CA ARG A 75 29.03 -2.74 -13.24
C ARG A 75 27.88 -2.66 -14.24
N GLU A 76 26.64 -2.54 -13.77
CA GLU A 76 25.46 -2.54 -14.63
C GLU A 76 24.55 -1.34 -14.33
N THR A 77 24.32 -0.51 -15.34
CA THR A 77 23.30 0.53 -15.31
C THR A 77 22.01 -0.03 -15.93
N PRO A 78 21.02 -0.46 -15.13
CA PRO A 78 19.77 -0.95 -15.67
C PRO A 78 19.00 0.19 -16.34
N VAL A 79 18.26 -0.15 -17.40
CA VAL A 79 17.39 0.79 -18.13
C VAL A 79 16.28 1.36 -17.22
N ILE A 80 15.84 0.57 -16.24
CA ILE A 80 14.81 0.95 -15.26
C ILE A 80 15.42 0.84 -13.87
N ASN A 81 15.28 1.90 -13.07
CA ASN A 81 15.71 1.90 -11.68
C ASN A 81 14.49 1.84 -10.76
N HIS A 82 14.56 0.95 -9.77
CA HIS A 82 13.56 0.83 -8.73
C HIS A 82 14.06 1.45 -7.42
N PRO A 83 13.18 1.88 -6.52
CA PRO A 83 13.58 2.25 -5.18
C PRO A 83 14.28 1.11 -4.43
N SER A 84 14.99 1.44 -3.36
CA SER A 84 15.41 0.39 -2.43
C SER A 84 14.21 -0.14 -1.64
N LEU A 85 14.38 -1.32 -1.05
CA LEU A 85 13.40 -1.89 -0.14
C LEU A 85 13.15 -0.98 1.07
N LEU A 86 14.21 -0.36 1.61
CA LEU A 86 14.11 0.61 2.69
C LEU A 86 13.29 1.84 2.28
N ALA A 87 13.50 2.36 1.07
CA ALA A 87 12.74 3.49 0.55
C ALA A 87 11.25 3.16 0.39
N HIS A 88 10.93 1.96 -0.11
CA HIS A 88 9.54 1.47 -0.15
C HIS A 88 8.90 1.43 1.24
N GLN A 89 9.58 0.83 2.22
CA GLN A 89 9.05 0.66 3.58
C GLN A 89 8.92 1.99 4.32
N ALA A 90 9.90 2.89 4.15
CA ALA A 90 9.81 4.25 4.65
C ALA A 90 8.63 5.01 4.03
N SER A 91 8.41 4.89 2.71
CA SER A 91 7.27 5.49 2.03
C SER A 91 5.94 4.92 2.54
N LEU A 92 5.82 3.60 2.66
CA LEU A 92 4.61 2.95 3.14
C LEU A 92 4.26 3.37 4.56
N SER A 93 5.25 3.49 5.46
CA SER A 93 5.00 3.95 6.84
C SER A 93 4.54 5.41 6.94
N MET A 94 4.80 6.24 5.92
CA MET A 94 4.26 7.60 5.84
C MET A 94 2.84 7.62 5.27
N LEU A 95 2.58 6.79 4.25
CA LEU A 95 1.28 6.75 3.55
C LEU A 95 0.23 5.93 4.32
N HIS A 96 0.66 4.99 5.17
CA HIS A 96 -0.18 4.12 5.98
C HIS A 96 0.29 4.18 7.45
N PRO A 97 0.05 5.29 8.16
CA PRO A 97 0.50 5.47 9.53
C PRO A 97 -0.32 4.60 10.50
N LEU A 98 0.22 4.43 11.71
CA LEU A 98 -0.52 3.79 12.80
C LEU A 98 -1.66 4.72 13.27
N PHE A 99 -2.87 4.17 13.34
CA PHE A 99 -4.03 4.88 13.89
C PHE A 99 -4.12 4.64 15.40
N THR A 100 -4.01 5.71 16.19
CA THR A 100 -4.24 5.65 17.64
C THR A 100 -5.70 5.98 17.94
N LEU A 101 -6.46 4.99 18.41
CA LEU A 101 -7.84 5.16 18.85
C LEU A 101 -7.86 5.34 20.37
N ILE A 102 -8.36 6.48 20.83
CA ILE A 102 -8.44 6.79 22.26
C ILE A 102 -9.86 6.46 22.73
N HIS A 103 -9.98 5.50 23.64
CA HIS A 103 -11.25 5.22 24.31
C HIS A 103 -11.47 6.26 25.44
N SER A 104 -12.36 7.22 25.20
CA SER A 104 -12.83 8.13 26.25
C SER A 104 -14.01 7.47 26.96
N ARG A 105 -13.97 7.39 28.30
CA ARG A 105 -15.09 6.93 29.11
C ARG A 105 -16.24 7.94 29.02
N PRO A 106 -17.37 7.65 28.34
CA PRO A 106 -18.57 8.42 28.57
C PRO A 106 -19.05 8.11 29.98
N GLN A 107 -19.56 9.12 30.70
CA GLN A 107 -20.18 8.89 32.00
C GLN A 107 -21.26 7.81 31.86
N ARG A 108 -21.07 6.68 32.57
CA ARG A 108 -22.00 5.55 32.73
C ARG A 108 -22.08 4.46 31.63
N MET A 109 -21.10 4.33 30.73
CA MET A 109 -20.97 3.09 29.94
C MET A 109 -19.96 2.14 30.58
N SER A 110 -20.28 0.84 30.62
CA SER A 110 -19.32 -0.20 31.00
C SER A 110 -18.21 -0.30 29.95
N ASP A 111 -16.96 -0.44 30.40
CA ASP A 111 -15.82 -0.62 29.50
C ASP A 111 -16.10 -1.84 28.58
N PRO A 112 -15.93 -1.72 27.24
CA PRO A 112 -16.08 -2.85 26.34
C PRO A 112 -15.01 -3.91 26.66
N PRO A 113 -15.28 -5.21 26.41
CA PRO A 113 -14.28 -6.25 26.60
C PRO A 113 -13.16 -6.12 25.55
N LEU A 114 -12.15 -5.32 25.86
CA LEU A 114 -10.99 -5.10 25.00
C LEU A 114 -9.98 -6.23 25.19
N LYS A 115 -9.50 -6.80 24.09
CA LYS A 115 -8.34 -7.69 24.11
C LYS A 115 -7.06 -6.85 24.18
N SER A 116 -6.07 -7.31 24.94
CA SER A 116 -4.77 -6.65 25.05
C SER A 116 -3.93 -6.72 23.77
N SER A 117 -4.23 -7.66 22.89
CA SER A 117 -3.58 -7.82 21.59
C SER A 117 -4.53 -8.37 20.54
N PHE A 118 -4.22 -8.07 19.28
CA PHE A 118 -4.92 -8.59 18.12
C PHE A 118 -3.89 -8.86 17.01
N THR A 119 -3.71 -10.13 16.66
CA THR A 119 -2.78 -10.56 15.60
C THR A 119 -3.59 -11.28 14.52
N PRO A 120 -4.02 -10.57 13.46
CA PRO A 120 -4.85 -11.17 12.42
C PRO A 120 -4.06 -12.08 11.46
N LEU A 121 -2.74 -11.87 11.38
CA LEU A 121 -1.84 -12.63 10.51
C LEU A 121 -1.19 -13.80 11.26
N GLY A 122 -0.95 -14.91 10.58
CA GLY A 122 -0.21 -16.05 11.14
C GLY A 122 1.29 -15.76 11.32
N GLY A 123 1.84 -14.85 10.52
CA GLY A 123 3.24 -14.43 10.59
C GLY A 123 3.48 -13.10 9.84
N PRO A 124 4.71 -12.56 9.89
CA PRO A 124 5.06 -11.37 9.13
C PRO A 124 5.03 -11.67 7.62
N LEU A 125 4.47 -10.74 6.84
CA LEU A 125 4.54 -10.81 5.38
C LEU A 125 5.97 -10.51 4.89
N PRO A 126 6.39 -11.03 3.72
CA PRO A 126 7.66 -10.67 3.10
C PRO A 126 7.81 -9.16 2.92
N CYS A 127 9.04 -8.64 3.04
CA CYS A 127 9.29 -7.19 3.01
C CYS A 127 8.82 -6.50 1.72
N ASP A 128 8.81 -7.23 0.61
CA ASP A 128 8.42 -6.75 -0.70
C ASP A 128 6.94 -7.00 -1.01
N LEU A 129 6.20 -7.66 -0.12
CA LEU A 129 4.78 -7.94 -0.30
C LEU A 129 3.93 -6.94 0.50
N HIS A 130 3.15 -6.14 -0.21
CA HIS A 130 2.23 -5.17 0.38
C HIS A 130 0.78 -5.63 0.24
N LEU A 131 0.10 -5.81 1.38
CA LEU A 131 -1.34 -5.98 1.45
C LEU A 131 -2.04 -4.63 1.22
N MET A 132 -2.32 -4.31 -0.04
CA MET A 132 -2.89 -3.01 -0.43
C MET A 132 -4.32 -2.82 0.06
N ASN A 133 -5.10 -3.89 0.09
CA ASN A 133 -6.49 -3.82 0.47
C ASN A 133 -7.01 -5.18 0.95
N LEU A 134 -7.87 -5.13 1.97
CA LEU A 134 -8.64 -6.27 2.44
C LEU A 134 -10.02 -5.76 2.82
N ARG A 135 -11.05 -6.06 2.02
CA ARG A 135 -12.40 -5.52 2.22
C ARG A 135 -13.49 -6.55 1.98
N THR A 136 -14.51 -6.57 2.83
CA THR A 136 -15.70 -7.38 2.61
C THR A 136 -16.52 -6.82 1.44
N LEU A 137 -16.97 -7.69 0.54
CA LEU A 137 -17.82 -7.28 -0.58
C LEU A 137 -19.26 -7.08 -0.11
N ALA A 138 -19.99 -6.20 -0.78
CA ALA A 138 -21.40 -5.97 -0.49
C ALA A 138 -22.27 -6.83 -1.41
N LEU A 139 -23.38 -7.35 -0.88
CA LEU A 139 -24.45 -7.95 -1.65
C LEU A 139 -25.65 -7.00 -1.69
N PRO A 140 -26.26 -6.80 -2.86
CA PRO A 140 -27.53 -6.09 -2.93
C PRO A 140 -28.59 -6.93 -2.21
N HIS A 141 -29.39 -6.31 -1.35
CA HIS A 141 -30.51 -6.99 -0.72
C HIS A 141 -31.52 -7.40 -1.80
N SER A 142 -31.74 -8.70 -1.97
CA SER A 142 -32.84 -9.17 -2.80
C SER A 142 -34.13 -8.90 -2.04
N PRO A 143 -35.08 -8.11 -2.59
CA PRO A 143 -36.35 -7.87 -1.92
C PRO A 143 -37.05 -9.21 -1.70
N THR A 144 -37.52 -9.44 -0.48
CA THR A 144 -38.53 -10.49 -0.23
C THR A 144 -39.80 -10.09 -0.97
N ALA A 145 -40.47 -11.06 -1.60
CA ALA A 145 -41.68 -10.81 -2.38
C ALA A 145 -42.71 -10.03 -1.53
N GLY A 146 -42.96 -8.77 -1.90
CA GLY A 146 -43.90 -7.87 -1.20
C GLY A 146 -43.28 -6.68 -0.45
N SER A 147 -41.95 -6.55 -0.38
CA SER A 147 -41.29 -5.38 0.23
C SER A 147 -40.97 -4.28 -0.81
N LYS A 148 -41.03 -3.01 -0.39
CA LYS A 148 -40.63 -1.86 -1.24
C LYS A 148 -39.13 -1.98 -1.59
N PRO A 149 -38.71 -1.56 -2.80
CA PRO A 149 -37.30 -1.60 -3.18
C PRO A 149 -36.51 -0.56 -2.37
N GLU A 150 -36.00 -0.95 -1.21
CA GLU A 150 -34.93 -0.23 -0.53
C GLU A 150 -33.60 -0.82 -0.97
N SER A 151 -32.70 0.04 -1.48
CA SER A 151 -31.32 -0.33 -1.81
C SER A 151 -30.51 -0.53 -0.52
N SER A 152 -30.84 -1.57 0.24
CA SER A 152 -30.06 -1.99 1.39
C SER A 152 -28.91 -2.89 0.91
N TRP A 153 -27.71 -2.64 1.40
CA TRP A 153 -26.52 -3.44 1.10
C TRP A 153 -26.14 -4.23 2.35
N THR A 154 -25.95 -5.54 2.21
CA THR A 154 -25.52 -6.39 3.31
C THR A 154 -24.09 -6.90 3.08
N PRO A 155 -23.28 -7.05 4.14
CA PRO A 155 -21.94 -7.63 4.00
C PRO A 155 -22.02 -9.07 3.49
N SER A 156 -21.34 -9.36 2.38
CA SER A 156 -21.28 -10.70 1.78
C SER A 156 -20.32 -11.61 2.54
N ASN A 157 -20.42 -12.93 2.35
CA ASN A 157 -19.44 -13.86 2.91
C ASN A 157 -18.08 -13.82 2.18
N THR A 158 -17.90 -12.95 1.19
CA THR A 158 -16.69 -12.84 0.37
C THR A 158 -15.89 -11.59 0.74
N THR A 159 -14.58 -11.73 0.86
CA THR A 159 -13.63 -10.64 1.11
C THR A 159 -12.69 -10.53 -0.08
N ALA A 160 -12.52 -9.34 -0.60
CA ALA A 160 -11.52 -9.06 -1.61
C ALA A 160 -10.17 -8.72 -0.96
N MET A 161 -9.10 -9.33 -1.46
CA MET A 161 -7.73 -9.10 -1.04
C MET A 161 -6.90 -8.65 -2.25
N PHE A 162 -6.10 -7.60 -2.07
CA PHE A 162 -5.18 -7.10 -3.09
C PHE A 162 -3.76 -7.15 -2.56
N LEU A 163 -2.90 -7.87 -3.28
CA LEU A 163 -1.49 -7.98 -2.97
C LEU A 163 -0.68 -7.31 -4.07
N HIS A 164 0.34 -6.54 -3.68
CA HIS A 164 1.31 -5.94 -4.59
C HIS A 164 2.71 -6.34 -4.18
N ARG A 165 3.49 -6.84 -5.13
CA ARG A 165 4.90 -7.12 -4.89
C ARG A 165 5.77 -5.96 -5.38
N LEU A 166 6.35 -5.24 -4.43
CA LEU A 166 7.13 -4.04 -4.64
C LEU A 166 8.47 -4.38 -5.33
N PRO A 167 8.70 -3.89 -6.56
CA PRO A 167 9.98 -4.08 -7.22
C PRO A 167 11.03 -3.22 -6.52
N HIS A 168 12.18 -3.78 -6.21
CA HIS A 168 13.22 -3.08 -5.48
C HIS A 168 14.61 -3.32 -6.07
N ASP A 169 15.49 -2.34 -5.92
CA ASP A 169 16.87 -2.40 -6.39
C ASP A 169 17.76 -3.15 -5.38
N CYS A 170 18.11 -4.40 -5.71
CA CYS A 170 18.94 -5.27 -4.87
C CYS A 170 20.40 -4.78 -4.72
N ARG A 171 20.81 -3.78 -5.50
CA ARG A 171 22.15 -3.19 -5.44
C ARG A 171 22.36 -2.28 -4.23
N LEU A 172 21.27 -1.85 -3.58
CA LEU A 172 21.31 -1.01 -2.39
C LEU A 172 21.21 -1.84 -1.12
N ARG A 173 22.06 -1.55 -0.14
CA ARG A 173 22.03 -2.25 1.15
C ARG A 173 20.88 -1.80 2.03
N SER A 174 20.12 -2.75 2.57
CA SER A 174 18.99 -2.49 3.49
C SER A 174 19.41 -2.63 4.96
N TYR A 175 20.34 -1.79 5.42
CA TYR A 175 20.97 -1.90 6.77
C TYR A 175 19.99 -1.86 7.96
N ALA A 176 18.81 -1.28 7.79
CA ALA A 176 17.84 -1.03 8.87
C ALA A 176 16.58 -1.92 8.83
N MET A 177 16.51 -2.89 7.91
CA MET A 177 15.32 -3.71 7.73
C MET A 177 15.48 -5.06 8.46
N ARG A 178 14.62 -5.32 9.44
CA ARG A 178 14.51 -6.62 10.13
C ARG A 178 13.33 -7.42 9.59
N CYS A 179 13.36 -7.75 8.30
CA CYS A 179 12.31 -8.56 7.67
C CYS A 179 12.94 -9.51 6.66
N THR A 180 12.21 -10.58 6.31
CA THR A 180 12.64 -11.61 5.38
C THR A 180 12.07 -11.32 3.98
N LEU A 181 12.89 -11.55 2.96
CA LEU A 181 12.45 -11.59 1.55
C LEU A 181 11.91 -12.97 1.16
N GLN A 182 12.03 -13.95 2.06
CA GLN A 182 11.72 -15.34 1.78
C GLN A 182 10.20 -15.55 1.73
N THR A 183 9.72 -15.90 0.55
CA THR A 183 8.31 -16.22 0.28
C THR A 183 7.84 -17.50 0.93
N ASP A 184 8.77 -18.41 1.27
CA ASP A 184 8.43 -19.72 1.84
C ASP A 184 7.73 -19.62 3.20
N SER A 185 7.89 -18.49 3.89
CA SER A 185 7.18 -18.22 5.15
C SER A 185 5.68 -17.94 4.96
N VAL A 186 5.26 -17.63 3.74
CA VAL A 186 3.88 -17.26 3.40
C VAL A 186 3.49 -17.94 2.07
N ALA A 187 3.58 -19.28 2.06
CA ALA A 187 3.32 -20.08 0.88
C ALA A 187 1.81 -20.30 0.65
N THR A 188 1.00 -20.25 1.71
CA THR A 188 -0.43 -20.58 1.65
C THR A 188 -1.31 -19.51 2.30
N LEU A 189 -2.61 -19.53 2.00
CA LEU A 189 -3.57 -18.65 2.67
C LEU A 189 -3.65 -18.94 4.17
N ALA A 190 -3.46 -20.20 4.58
CA ALA A 190 -3.44 -20.57 6.00
C ALA A 190 -2.26 -19.96 6.75
N ASP A 191 -1.11 -19.80 6.10
CA ASP A 191 0.06 -19.14 6.69
C ASP A 191 -0.19 -17.64 6.90
N MET A 192 -0.87 -16.99 5.93
CA MET A 192 -1.29 -15.59 6.05
C MET A 192 -2.36 -15.40 7.11
N PHE A 193 -3.45 -16.16 7.03
CA PHE A 193 -4.68 -15.97 7.82
C PHE A 193 -5.17 -17.32 8.35
N PRO A 194 -4.65 -17.78 9.51
CA PRO A 194 -4.99 -19.10 10.05
C PRO A 194 -6.48 -19.23 10.39
N ASP A 195 -7.09 -18.15 10.88
CA ASP A 195 -8.40 -18.20 11.54
C ASP A 195 -9.57 -17.55 10.79
N TYR A 196 -9.33 -16.72 9.77
CA TYR A 196 -10.37 -15.82 9.23
C TYR A 196 -11.08 -16.31 7.98
N PHE A 197 -10.35 -16.95 7.06
CA PHE A 197 -10.87 -17.30 5.75
C PHE A 197 -11.06 -18.81 5.61
N GLY A 198 -12.04 -19.23 4.81
CA GLY A 198 -12.36 -20.59 4.36
C GLY A 198 -11.43 -21.09 3.24
N PRO A 199 -11.64 -22.31 2.71
CA PRO A 199 -10.74 -22.94 1.74
C PRO A 199 -10.88 -22.40 0.31
N SER A 200 -11.94 -21.65 0.02
CA SER A 200 -12.19 -21.11 -1.30
C SER A 200 -11.40 -19.83 -1.54
N VAL A 201 -10.51 -19.86 -2.52
CA VAL A 201 -9.71 -18.74 -3.01
C VAL A 201 -9.88 -18.64 -4.52
N GLU A 202 -10.35 -17.49 -4.98
CA GLU A 202 -10.47 -17.20 -6.41
C GLU A 202 -9.54 -16.05 -6.76
N GLU A 203 -8.63 -16.27 -7.70
CA GLU A 203 -7.88 -15.20 -8.33
C GLU A 203 -8.76 -14.50 -9.36
N THR A 204 -8.73 -13.17 -9.38
CA THR A 204 -9.61 -12.35 -10.19
C THR A 204 -8.87 -11.20 -10.84
N THR A 205 -9.51 -10.56 -11.82
CA THR A 205 -9.05 -9.25 -12.31
C THR A 205 -9.09 -8.21 -11.19
N LEU A 206 -8.33 -7.11 -11.32
CA LEU A 206 -8.32 -6.04 -10.30
C LEU A 206 -9.69 -5.41 -10.04
N SER A 207 -10.61 -5.47 -11.01
CA SER A 207 -12.00 -5.04 -10.85
C SER A 207 -12.89 -6.04 -10.10
N LEU A 208 -12.37 -7.24 -9.81
CA LEU A 208 -13.08 -8.37 -9.20
C LEU A 208 -14.22 -8.94 -10.05
N LEU A 209 -14.38 -8.48 -11.29
CA LEU A 209 -15.49 -8.83 -12.17
C LEU A 209 -15.29 -10.17 -12.88
N ARG A 210 -14.05 -10.58 -13.11
CA ARG A 210 -13.73 -11.82 -13.82
C ARG A 210 -12.80 -12.69 -12.98
N THR A 211 -13.17 -13.95 -12.84
CA THR A 211 -12.33 -14.99 -12.23
C THR A 211 -11.33 -15.50 -13.26
N ILE A 212 -10.06 -15.59 -12.84
CA ILE A 212 -8.93 -16.08 -13.63
C ILE A 212 -8.66 -17.53 -13.28
N SER A 213 -8.54 -17.82 -11.98
CA SER A 213 -8.31 -19.15 -11.43
C SER A 213 -9.07 -19.32 -10.12
N SER A 214 -9.39 -20.55 -9.74
CA SER A 214 -10.07 -20.85 -8.47
C SER A 214 -9.48 -22.10 -7.84
N THR A 215 -9.25 -22.09 -6.54
CA THR A 215 -8.77 -23.24 -5.78
C THR A 215 -9.59 -23.39 -4.50
N SER A 216 -9.92 -24.64 -4.15
CA SER A 216 -10.77 -24.97 -3.00
C SER A 216 -10.00 -25.73 -1.91
N THR A 217 -8.78 -25.27 -1.60
CA THR A 217 -7.98 -25.76 -0.46
C THR A 217 -7.17 -24.61 0.12
N LYS A 218 -7.12 -24.47 1.45
CA LYS A 218 -6.31 -23.41 2.10
C LYS A 218 -4.82 -23.63 2.00
N THR A 219 -4.44 -24.89 1.88
CA THR A 219 -3.06 -25.38 1.87
C THR A 219 -2.49 -25.44 0.46
N SER A 220 -3.28 -25.13 -0.58
CA SER A 220 -2.71 -24.91 -1.90
C SER A 220 -1.79 -23.70 -1.85
N HIS A 221 -0.67 -23.82 -2.56
CA HIS A 221 0.26 -22.72 -2.73
C HIS A 221 -0.48 -21.51 -3.33
N LEU A 222 -0.45 -20.39 -2.62
CA LEU A 222 -1.00 -19.14 -3.12
C LEU A 222 -0.02 -18.59 -4.16
N SER A 223 -0.48 -18.38 -5.40
CA SER A 223 0.35 -17.76 -6.44
C SER A 223 0.54 -16.28 -6.11
N LEU A 224 1.61 -15.93 -5.39
CA LEU A 224 1.95 -14.53 -5.09
C LEU A 224 2.30 -13.79 -6.40
N PRO A 225 1.93 -12.51 -6.53
CA PRO A 225 2.31 -11.74 -7.71
C PRO A 225 3.84 -11.66 -7.82
N PRO A 226 4.40 -11.73 -9.04
CA PRO A 226 5.82 -11.47 -9.26
C PRO A 226 6.14 -9.98 -9.01
N PRO A 227 7.43 -9.61 -8.88
CA PRO A 227 7.83 -8.22 -8.65
C PRO A 227 7.24 -7.26 -9.69
N ALA A 228 6.80 -6.09 -9.23
CA ALA A 228 6.08 -5.07 -10.00
C ALA A 228 4.63 -5.41 -10.40
N GLU A 229 4.07 -6.52 -9.93
CA GLU A 229 2.68 -6.90 -10.23
C GLU A 229 1.74 -6.80 -9.03
N ILE A 230 0.46 -6.65 -9.36
CA ILE A 230 -0.67 -6.61 -8.41
C ILE A 230 -1.62 -7.75 -8.75
N ALA A 231 -1.98 -8.55 -7.76
CA ALA A 231 -2.96 -9.61 -7.88
C ALA A 231 -4.16 -9.35 -6.95
N ALA A 232 -5.34 -9.78 -7.38
CA ALA A 232 -6.59 -9.62 -6.65
C ALA A 232 -7.26 -10.97 -6.43
N TYR A 233 -7.70 -11.22 -5.19
CA TYR A 233 -8.31 -12.49 -4.79
C TYR A 233 -9.65 -12.25 -4.11
N LYS A 234 -10.59 -13.17 -4.31
CA LYS A 234 -11.79 -13.32 -3.50
C LYS A 234 -11.59 -14.47 -2.53
N LEU A 235 -11.74 -14.18 -1.25
CA LEU A 235 -11.58 -15.10 -0.13
C LEU A 235 -12.95 -15.32 0.50
N GLN A 236 -13.34 -16.57 0.70
CA GLN A 236 -14.56 -16.85 1.46
C GLN A 236 -14.28 -16.75 2.96
N ARG A 237 -15.16 -16.11 3.73
CA ARG A 237 -15.07 -16.05 5.21
C ARG A 237 -15.48 -17.39 5.81
N ARG A 238 -14.88 -17.77 6.94
CA ARG A 238 -15.33 -18.91 7.74
C ARG A 238 -16.71 -18.68 8.32
#